data_AF-U9TK16-F1
#
_entry.id   AF-U9TK16-F1
#
_cell.length_a   1.000
_cell.length_b   1.000
_cell.length_c   1.000
_cell.angle_alpha   90.00
_cell.angle_beta   90.00
_cell.angle_gamma   90.00
#
_symmetry.space_group_name_H-M   'P 1'
#
loop_
_entity.id
_entity.type
_entity.pdbx_description
1 polymer ?
#
loop_
_entity_poly.entity_id
_entity_poly.type
_entity_poly.pdbx_seq_one_letter_code
_entity_poly.pdbx_strand_id
1 'polypeptide(L)'
;MQLKINKYSDTVFEWIPYNEIIIIAELEHYTSAIWKKGPLYYTDDKKLVESYLKSGVIFGISQNPDTKVHILVFYNEYLICYCEKCGNKYENRIYKWCKQCEINQLKNNFTNWTNRNEKVDNFIQKMQLNINDYHDKIFEWISYNKFIIIKELENYSLAIWEKDNTNDQKSVGKSREKVYLKYLYNSQEITADFSNEVESYLENKVIFGISQNPDTEVYLLVFNVEYFDRYCEKCDWTSGNEKVDNFIQKMQLKVNVYQGGIFEWISYNEFIEIKEIENNVLATAIWKDGPLYYSSIRMSYNREINIKVILKYLCNSQNVSHLSLSEVIYSVEENYGITQNPNTKDYMLVCKIEYYCEICGKKYNNQFERNNKSCISCQTNHENKKIHDLIQEIKLNIDHNSGDFDIMFEWIPYDQFNDIKEIGKGGFSTVYSAIWKDGVLFYDCNPFKTGWKRQSNTKVALKCLNNSQNFLDEFVNEVKAYTNQKIDNILKIYGISQNPNTKEYIMVLEYAEDDSP
;
A
#
# COMPACT_ATOMS: atom_id res chain seq x y z
N MET A 1 -18.23 38.67 30.24
CA MET A 1 -16.88 38.35 30.75
C MET A 1 -16.18 37.59 29.64
N GLN A 2 -15.22 38.21 28.94
CA GLN A 2 -14.52 37.59 27.82
C GLN A 2 -13.31 36.81 28.35
N LEU A 3 -13.21 35.52 28.03
CA LEU A 3 -12.06 34.68 28.32
C LEU A 3 -11.41 34.27 26.99
N LYS A 4 -10.12 34.57 26.80
CA LYS A 4 -9.33 34.02 25.69
C LYS A 4 -8.96 32.57 26.03
N ILE A 5 -9.40 31.62 25.21
CA ILE A 5 -9.25 30.18 25.50
C ILE A 5 -8.01 29.56 24.81
N ASN A 6 -7.41 30.20 23.80
CA ASN A 6 -6.24 29.63 23.12
C ASN A 6 -5.28 30.70 22.57
N LYS A 7 -3.99 30.36 22.46
CA LYS A 7 -2.90 31.20 21.92
C LYS A 7 -2.83 31.17 20.37
N TYR A 8 -3.59 30.26 19.74
CA TYR A 8 -3.54 29.98 18.29
C TYR A 8 -4.86 30.21 17.54
N SER A 9 -5.93 30.64 18.19
CA SER A 9 -7.16 31.08 17.51
C SER A 9 -7.72 32.33 18.19
N ASP A 10 -8.16 33.31 17.39
CA ASP A 10 -8.79 34.56 17.85
C ASP A 10 -10.23 34.35 18.38
N THR A 11 -10.58 33.13 18.78
CA THR A 11 -11.93 32.80 19.26
C THR A 11 -12.13 33.36 20.67
N VAL A 12 -12.98 34.37 20.79
CA VAL A 12 -13.38 34.98 22.06
C VAL A 12 -14.56 34.18 22.63
N PHE A 13 -14.44 33.73 23.87
CA PHE A 13 -15.53 33.04 24.58
C PHE A 13 -16.50 34.06 25.19
N GLU A 14 -17.77 34.00 24.79
CA GLU A 14 -18.77 35.02 25.16
C GLU A 14 -19.99 34.45 25.90
N TRP A 15 -20.60 35.28 26.75
CA TRP A 15 -21.91 34.98 27.34
C TRP A 15 -22.99 35.43 26.38
N ILE A 16 -23.86 34.50 25.95
CA ILE A 16 -24.90 34.81 24.96
C ILE A 16 -26.25 35.00 25.67
N PRO A 17 -26.89 36.17 25.54
CA PRO A 17 -28.23 36.40 26.10
C PRO A 17 -29.26 35.39 25.56
N TYR A 18 -29.98 34.71 26.45
CA TYR A 18 -30.94 33.66 26.08
C TYR A 18 -32.08 34.15 25.18
N ASN A 19 -32.47 35.41 25.31
CA ASN A 19 -33.50 36.05 24.48
C ASN A 19 -33.10 36.23 23.01
N GLU A 20 -31.84 35.98 22.64
CA GLU A 20 -31.36 35.98 21.26
C GLU A 20 -31.40 34.59 20.61
N ILE A 21 -31.88 33.56 21.32
CA ILE A 21 -31.92 32.16 20.92
C ILE A 21 -33.31 31.77 20.40
N ILE A 22 -33.37 31.18 19.20
CA ILE A 22 -34.61 30.66 18.59
C ILE A 22 -34.52 29.13 18.47
N ILE A 23 -35.30 28.38 19.24
CA ILE A 23 -35.31 26.91 19.20
C ILE A 23 -35.96 26.39 17.90
N ILE A 24 -35.32 25.42 17.24
CA ILE A 24 -35.73 24.84 15.96
C ILE A 24 -36.23 23.39 16.12
N ALA A 25 -35.60 22.59 16.98
CA ALA A 25 -35.94 21.18 17.18
C ALA A 25 -35.49 20.66 18.55
N GLU A 26 -36.30 19.81 19.17
CA GLU A 26 -35.98 19.07 20.40
C GLU A 26 -35.80 17.59 20.07
N LEU A 27 -34.67 17.01 20.45
CA LEU A 27 -34.30 15.60 20.25
C LEU A 27 -33.95 14.96 21.59
N GLU A 28 -33.96 13.62 21.66
CA GLU A 28 -33.83 12.86 22.93
C GLU A 28 -32.62 13.22 23.80
N HIS A 29 -31.54 13.77 23.21
CA HIS A 29 -30.32 14.12 23.94
C HIS A 29 -29.83 15.57 23.73
N TYR A 30 -30.51 16.39 22.91
CA TYR A 30 -30.14 17.79 22.67
C TYR A 30 -31.25 18.59 21.99
N THR A 31 -31.18 19.92 22.13
CA THR A 31 -32.07 20.88 21.47
C THR A 31 -31.26 21.73 20.48
N SER A 32 -31.73 21.85 19.24
CA SER A 32 -31.14 22.70 18.21
C SER A 32 -31.80 24.08 18.20
N ALA A 33 -31.01 25.15 18.14
CA ALA A 33 -31.51 26.52 18.06
C ALA A 33 -30.66 27.40 17.11
N ILE A 34 -31.25 28.48 16.57
CA ILE A 34 -30.57 29.55 15.81
C ILE A 34 -30.33 30.72 16.76
N TRP A 35 -29.07 31.14 16.91
CA TRP A 35 -28.71 32.49 17.33
C TRP A 35 -28.71 33.38 16.10
N LYS A 36 -29.07 34.67 16.21
CA LYS A 36 -29.10 35.62 15.08
C LYS A 36 -27.76 35.73 14.30
N LYS A 37 -26.66 35.13 14.76
CA LYS A 37 -25.36 35.04 14.07
C LYS A 37 -24.75 33.61 13.96
N GLY A 38 -25.47 32.52 14.26
CA GLY A 38 -24.99 31.12 14.11
C GLY A 38 -25.82 30.08 14.88
N PRO A 39 -25.69 28.75 14.65
CA PRO A 39 -26.50 27.76 15.38
C PRO A 39 -25.98 27.43 16.80
N LEU A 40 -26.86 26.87 17.66
CA LEU A 40 -26.70 26.61 19.10
C LEU A 40 -27.05 25.15 19.48
N TYR A 41 -26.34 24.55 20.45
CA TYR A 41 -26.56 23.17 20.92
C TYR A 41 -26.21 22.92 22.40
N TYR A 42 -27.03 22.14 23.11
CA TYR A 42 -26.89 21.84 24.55
C TYR A 42 -26.46 20.38 24.85
N THR A 43 -25.72 20.14 25.95
CA THR A 43 -25.40 18.81 26.51
C THR A 43 -25.17 18.88 28.04
N ASP A 44 -25.58 17.85 28.77
CA ASP A 44 -25.37 17.68 30.23
C ASP A 44 -24.12 16.87 30.59
N ASP A 45 -23.40 16.31 29.61
CA ASP A 45 -22.25 15.44 29.88
C ASP A 45 -20.98 16.27 30.15
N LYS A 46 -20.63 16.38 31.44
CA LYS A 46 -19.47 17.13 31.91
C LYS A 46 -18.13 16.70 31.28
N LYS A 47 -17.93 15.40 30.99
CA LYS A 47 -16.68 14.91 30.34
C LYS A 47 -16.62 15.36 28.89
N LEU A 48 -17.77 15.39 28.23
CA LEU A 48 -17.92 15.84 26.86
C LEU A 48 -17.61 17.35 26.74
N VAL A 49 -18.11 18.17 27.67
CA VAL A 49 -17.84 19.62 27.76
C VAL A 49 -16.34 19.93 27.91
N GLU A 50 -15.63 19.20 28.76
CA GLU A 50 -14.19 19.38 28.96
C GLU A 50 -13.36 19.04 27.70
N SER A 51 -13.82 18.07 26.89
CA SER A 51 -13.18 17.72 25.63
C SER A 51 -13.34 18.83 24.57
N TYR A 52 -14.50 19.48 24.53
CA TYR A 52 -14.78 20.56 23.58
C TYR A 52 -14.07 21.86 23.92
N LEU A 53 -13.91 22.18 25.21
CA LEU A 53 -13.11 23.33 25.67
C LEU A 53 -11.65 23.25 25.20
N LYS A 54 -11.05 22.05 25.19
CA LYS A 54 -9.69 21.82 24.70
C LYS A 54 -9.55 21.98 23.18
N SER A 55 -10.64 21.77 22.44
CA SER A 55 -10.64 21.79 20.97
C SER A 55 -10.85 23.18 20.35
N GLY A 56 -11.26 24.19 21.13
CA GLY A 56 -11.47 25.56 20.64
C GLY A 56 -12.76 25.78 19.84
N VAL A 57 -13.71 24.84 19.88
CA VAL A 57 -14.91 24.83 19.03
C VAL A 57 -16.16 25.45 19.70
N ILE A 58 -16.04 25.84 20.97
CA ILE A 58 -17.09 26.51 21.75
C ILE A 58 -16.93 28.04 21.63
N PHE A 59 -17.98 28.71 21.17
CA PHE A 59 -18.07 30.17 21.02
C PHE A 59 -18.60 30.86 22.29
N GLY A 60 -19.42 30.17 23.08
CA GLY A 60 -20.00 30.77 24.27
C GLY A 60 -20.86 29.84 25.11
N ILE A 61 -21.41 30.39 26.18
CA ILE A 61 -22.38 29.73 27.05
C ILE A 61 -23.58 30.66 27.23
N SER A 62 -24.78 30.10 27.21
CA SER A 62 -26.02 30.74 27.62
C SER A 62 -26.66 29.97 28.76
N GLN A 63 -27.71 30.50 29.37
CA GLN A 63 -28.47 29.78 30.39
C GLN A 63 -29.94 30.08 30.19
N ASN A 64 -30.75 29.02 30.18
CA ASN A 64 -32.19 29.16 30.18
C ASN A 64 -32.63 29.82 31.52
N PRO A 65 -33.31 30.97 31.48
CA PRO A 65 -33.67 31.71 32.67
C PRO A 65 -34.68 30.98 33.55
N ASP A 66 -35.50 30.10 32.96
CA ASP A 66 -36.59 29.38 33.62
C ASP A 66 -36.09 28.05 34.21
N THR A 67 -35.39 27.23 33.42
CA THR A 67 -34.92 25.90 33.86
C THR A 67 -33.55 25.91 34.53
N LYS A 68 -32.83 27.05 34.47
CA LYS A 68 -31.43 27.21 34.93
C LYS A 68 -30.40 26.32 34.24
N VAL A 69 -30.81 25.63 33.18
CA VAL A 69 -29.97 24.79 32.32
C VAL A 69 -28.96 25.65 31.56
N HIS A 70 -27.68 25.27 31.57
CA HIS A 70 -26.61 25.96 30.86
C HIS A 70 -26.44 25.39 29.46
N ILE A 71 -26.53 26.23 28.43
CA ILE A 71 -26.47 25.90 27.01
C ILE A 71 -25.09 26.24 26.47
N LEU A 72 -24.43 25.31 25.79
CA LEU A 72 -23.17 25.59 25.09
C LEU A 72 -23.43 26.13 23.68
N VAL A 73 -22.50 26.90 23.13
CA VAL A 73 -22.62 27.49 21.80
C VAL A 73 -21.45 27.04 20.96
N PHE A 74 -21.71 26.40 19.82
CA PHE A 74 -20.69 25.82 18.96
C PHE A 74 -20.57 26.57 17.63
N TYR A 75 -19.39 26.53 17.02
CA TYR A 75 -19.19 27.05 15.67
C TYR A 75 -19.92 26.18 14.63
N ASN A 76 -20.40 26.76 13.53
CA ASN A 76 -21.15 26.03 12.49
C ASN A 76 -20.32 24.90 11.83
N GLU A 77 -18.99 25.03 11.82
CA GLU A 77 -18.06 23.98 11.36
C GLU A 77 -18.04 22.73 12.26
N TYR A 78 -18.56 22.82 13.49
CA TYR A 78 -18.75 21.66 14.37
C TYR A 78 -19.70 20.62 13.72
N LEU A 79 -20.75 21.06 13.04
CA LEU A 79 -21.72 20.18 12.38
C LEU A 79 -21.16 19.43 11.16
N ILE A 80 -20.01 19.87 10.66
CA ILE A 80 -19.28 19.20 9.58
C ILE A 80 -18.50 18.00 10.15
N CYS A 81 -18.08 18.07 11.41
CA CYS A 81 -17.16 17.09 12.00
C CYS A 81 -17.82 16.09 12.94
N TYR A 82 -19.03 16.36 13.45
CA TYR A 82 -19.65 15.58 14.52
C TYR A 82 -21.06 15.12 14.17
N CYS A 83 -21.38 13.89 14.58
CA CYS A 83 -22.64 13.21 14.38
C CYS A 83 -23.78 13.92 15.09
N GLU A 84 -24.79 14.27 14.30
CA GLU A 84 -25.99 14.91 14.82
C GLU A 84 -26.67 13.97 15.83
N LYS A 85 -26.85 12.68 15.50
CA LYS A 85 -27.57 11.72 16.35
C LYS A 85 -26.94 11.44 17.71
N CYS A 86 -25.60 11.41 17.85
CA CYS A 86 -24.94 10.98 19.08
C CYS A 86 -23.81 11.88 19.60
N GLY A 87 -23.46 12.96 18.89
CA GLY A 87 -22.39 13.90 19.31
C GLY A 87 -20.95 13.40 19.13
N ASN A 88 -20.74 12.15 18.69
CA ASN A 88 -19.40 11.63 18.38
C ASN A 88 -18.86 12.21 17.07
N LYS A 89 -17.54 12.26 16.91
CA LYS A 89 -16.92 12.69 15.66
C LYS A 89 -17.28 11.73 14.52
N TYR A 90 -17.62 12.25 13.34
CA TYR A 90 -17.78 11.40 12.16
C TYR A 90 -16.46 10.74 11.79
N GLU A 91 -16.50 9.44 11.52
CA GLU A 91 -15.39 8.71 10.91
C GLU A 91 -15.18 9.19 9.47
N ASN A 92 -16.28 9.44 8.73
CA ASN A 92 -16.23 10.11 7.43
C ASN A 92 -17.04 11.41 7.43
N ARG A 93 -16.34 12.54 7.33
CA ARG A 93 -16.94 13.90 7.37
C ARG A 93 -17.69 14.28 6.10
N ILE A 94 -17.30 13.73 4.94
CA ILE A 94 -17.92 14.04 3.64
C ILE A 94 -19.34 13.48 3.60
N TYR A 95 -19.50 12.23 4.06
CA TYR A 95 -20.78 11.52 4.03
C TYR A 95 -21.54 11.59 5.36
N LYS A 96 -21.02 12.33 6.35
CA LYS A 96 -21.59 12.42 7.69
C LYS A 96 -21.88 11.03 8.28
N TRP A 97 -20.93 10.11 8.11
CA TRP A 97 -21.09 8.73 8.54
C TRP A 97 -20.57 8.54 9.97
N CYS A 98 -21.43 7.99 10.83
CA CYS A 98 -21.10 7.71 12.22
C CYS A 98 -21.24 6.22 12.50
N LYS A 99 -20.10 5.56 12.68
CA LYS A 99 -19.99 4.12 12.92
C LYS A 99 -20.84 3.68 14.11
N GLN A 100 -20.77 4.41 15.23
CA GLN A 100 -21.54 4.07 16.43
C GLN A 100 -23.05 4.13 16.19
N CYS A 101 -23.53 5.14 15.48
CA CYS A 101 -24.95 5.28 15.16
C CYS A 101 -25.43 4.18 14.23
N GLU A 102 -24.63 3.81 13.22
CA GLU A 102 -24.97 2.73 12.31
C GLU A 102 -25.00 1.38 13.04
N ILE A 103 -24.00 1.07 13.87
CA ILE A 103 -23.99 -0.13 14.72
C ILE A 103 -25.22 -0.18 15.61
N ASN A 104 -25.60 0.95 16.24
CA ASN A 104 -26.79 1.01 17.09
C ASN A 104 -28.08 0.80 16.28
N GLN A 105 -28.18 1.34 15.06
CA GLN A 105 -29.31 1.10 14.18
C GLN A 105 -29.41 -0.37 13.76
N LEU A 106 -28.29 -0.99 13.37
CA LEU A 106 -28.22 -2.41 13.05
C LEU A 106 -28.68 -3.25 14.24
N LYS A 107 -28.14 -2.99 15.44
CA LYS A 107 -28.56 -3.62 16.71
C LYS A 107 -30.07 -3.56 16.96
N ASN A 108 -30.70 -2.41 16.71
CA ASN A 108 -32.13 -2.23 16.92
C ASN A 108 -32.99 -2.99 15.89
N ASN A 109 -32.52 -3.13 14.65
CA ASN A 109 -33.25 -3.82 13.58
C ASN A 109 -33.31 -5.35 13.77
N PHE A 110 -32.47 -5.94 14.62
CA PHE A 110 -32.44 -7.39 14.88
C PHE A 110 -33.66 -7.93 15.61
N THR A 111 -34.42 -7.09 16.32
CA THR A 111 -35.61 -7.53 17.07
C THR A 111 -36.75 -8.05 16.18
N ASN A 112 -36.60 -7.98 14.84
CA ASN A 112 -37.62 -8.34 13.85
C ASN A 112 -37.36 -9.66 13.07
N TRP A 113 -36.30 -10.42 13.35
CA TRP A 113 -36.01 -11.67 12.62
C TRP A 113 -36.67 -12.88 13.30
N THR A 114 -37.87 -13.24 12.85
CA THR A 114 -38.77 -14.15 13.56
C THR A 114 -38.69 -15.63 13.15
N ASN A 115 -37.54 -16.16 12.68
CA ASN A 115 -37.37 -17.62 12.55
C ASN A 115 -35.94 -18.18 12.28
N ARG A 116 -34.85 -17.55 12.74
CA ARG A 116 -33.48 -18.00 12.40
C ARG A 116 -32.72 -18.72 13.50
N ASN A 117 -31.79 -19.55 13.04
CA ASN A 117 -30.81 -20.28 13.84
C ASN A 117 -29.93 -19.28 14.60
N GLU A 118 -29.90 -19.38 15.93
CA GLU A 118 -29.16 -18.48 16.82
C GLU A 118 -27.67 -18.36 16.42
N LYS A 119 -27.05 -19.43 15.92
CA LYS A 119 -25.65 -19.40 15.45
C LYS A 119 -25.48 -18.50 14.22
N VAL A 120 -26.43 -18.52 13.29
CA VAL A 120 -26.44 -17.69 12.07
C VAL A 120 -26.61 -16.22 12.46
N ASP A 121 -27.54 -15.93 13.36
CA ASP A 121 -27.83 -14.57 13.78
C ASP A 121 -26.64 -13.97 14.56
N ASN A 122 -26.03 -14.75 15.45
CA ASN A 122 -24.79 -14.37 16.15
C ASN A 122 -23.64 -14.14 15.17
N PHE A 123 -23.53 -14.98 14.14
CA PHE A 123 -22.53 -14.79 13.09
C PHE A 123 -22.77 -13.49 12.33
N ILE A 124 -23.96 -13.24 11.79
CA ILE A 124 -24.28 -11.98 11.08
C ILE A 124 -24.02 -10.75 11.96
N GLN A 125 -24.39 -10.80 13.25
CA GLN A 125 -24.10 -9.73 14.20
C GLN A 125 -22.60 -9.46 14.32
N LYS A 126 -21.78 -10.51 14.50
CA LYS A 126 -20.33 -10.38 14.55
C LYS A 126 -19.79 -9.70 13.28
N MET A 127 -20.33 -10.07 12.13
CA MET A 127 -19.92 -9.51 10.83
C MET A 127 -20.27 -8.04 10.68
N GLN A 128 -21.49 -7.65 11.04
CA GLN A 128 -21.94 -6.27 10.99
C GLN A 128 -21.19 -5.34 11.95
N LEU A 129 -20.67 -5.85 13.07
CA LEU A 129 -19.84 -5.07 13.99
C LEU A 129 -18.46 -4.72 13.42
N ASN A 130 -18.02 -5.38 12.35
CA ASN A 130 -16.73 -5.14 11.70
C ASN A 130 -16.75 -3.98 10.68
N ILE A 131 -17.90 -3.32 10.47
CA ILE A 131 -18.01 -2.16 9.58
C ILE A 131 -17.06 -1.04 10.04
N ASN A 132 -16.28 -0.49 9.11
CA ASN A 132 -15.25 0.52 9.38
C ASN A 132 -15.29 1.71 8.43
N ASP A 133 -16.02 1.64 7.32
CA ASP A 133 -16.17 2.72 6.35
C ASP A 133 -17.62 2.85 5.86
N TYR A 134 -18.01 4.05 5.43
CA TYR A 134 -19.36 4.34 4.92
C TYR A 134 -19.68 3.64 3.60
N HIS A 135 -18.67 3.20 2.85
CA HIS A 135 -18.84 2.40 1.64
C HIS A 135 -18.97 0.90 1.93
N ASP A 136 -18.76 0.47 3.18
CA ASP A 136 -18.86 -0.94 3.53
C ASP A 136 -20.27 -1.44 3.30
N LYS A 137 -20.37 -2.58 2.62
CA LYS A 137 -21.65 -3.24 2.41
C LYS A 137 -22.06 -3.92 3.71
N ILE A 138 -23.31 -3.70 4.12
CA ILE A 138 -23.88 -4.34 5.29
C ILE A 138 -24.04 -5.82 5.01
N PHE A 139 -23.34 -6.66 5.77
CA PHE A 139 -23.48 -8.10 5.71
C PHE A 139 -24.85 -8.50 6.26
N GLU A 140 -25.70 -9.12 5.46
CA GLU A 140 -27.06 -9.49 5.87
C GLU A 140 -27.42 -10.93 5.51
N TRP A 141 -28.57 -11.39 5.99
CA TRP A 141 -29.17 -12.60 5.45
C TRP A 141 -30.03 -12.26 4.26
N ILE A 142 -29.90 -13.07 3.23
CA ILE A 142 -30.66 -12.92 2.02
C ILE A 142 -31.51 -14.18 1.85
N SER A 143 -32.82 -14.02 1.70
CA SER A 143 -33.71 -15.15 1.47
C SER A 143 -33.45 -15.76 0.09
N TYR A 144 -33.25 -17.08 0.02
CA TYR A 144 -32.87 -17.78 -1.20
C TYR A 144 -33.84 -17.55 -2.37
N ASN A 145 -35.14 -17.46 -2.07
CA ASN A 145 -36.19 -17.18 -3.04
C ASN A 145 -36.09 -15.80 -3.70
N LYS A 146 -35.19 -14.90 -3.24
CA LYS A 146 -34.89 -13.63 -3.89
C LYS A 146 -33.86 -13.76 -5.02
N PHE A 147 -33.30 -14.95 -5.24
CA PHE A 147 -32.35 -15.20 -6.31
C PHE A 147 -33.02 -15.82 -7.53
N ILE A 148 -32.68 -15.29 -8.70
CA ILE A 148 -32.96 -15.88 -10.01
C ILE A 148 -31.63 -16.41 -10.54
N ILE A 149 -31.42 -17.72 -10.50
CA ILE A 149 -30.20 -18.35 -11.03
C ILE A 149 -30.16 -18.16 -12.54
N ILE A 150 -29.05 -17.57 -13.03
CA ILE A 150 -28.81 -17.31 -14.45
C ILE A 150 -27.94 -18.41 -15.05
N LYS A 151 -26.91 -18.85 -14.32
CA LYS A 151 -25.92 -19.83 -14.79
C LYS A 151 -25.31 -20.57 -13.62
N GLU A 152 -25.20 -21.89 -13.75
CA GLU A 152 -24.44 -22.74 -12.83
C GLU A 152 -23.01 -22.93 -13.37
N LEU A 153 -22.03 -22.86 -12.48
CA LEU A 153 -20.60 -23.09 -12.70
C LEU A 153 -20.15 -24.19 -11.73
N GLU A 154 -18.96 -24.76 -11.93
CA GLU A 154 -18.47 -25.87 -11.08
C GLU A 154 -18.49 -25.55 -9.57
N ASN A 155 -18.12 -24.32 -9.17
CA ASN A 155 -18.01 -23.92 -7.76
C ASN A 155 -18.96 -22.78 -7.34
N TYR A 156 -19.67 -22.17 -8.29
CA TYR A 156 -20.50 -20.98 -8.04
C TYR A 156 -21.77 -21.00 -8.89
N SER A 157 -22.74 -20.17 -8.55
CA SER A 157 -23.89 -19.89 -9.40
C SER A 157 -24.05 -18.40 -9.58
N LEU A 158 -24.12 -17.95 -10.83
CA LEU A 158 -24.42 -16.57 -11.16
C LEU A 158 -25.93 -16.35 -11.05
N ALA A 159 -26.35 -15.35 -10.29
CA ALA A 159 -27.75 -15.06 -10.02
C ALA A 159 -28.09 -13.56 -10.14
N ILE A 160 -29.37 -13.25 -10.32
CA ILE A 160 -29.94 -11.92 -10.07
C ILE A 160 -30.57 -11.93 -8.69
N TRP A 161 -30.14 -11.03 -7.82
CA TRP A 161 -30.75 -10.76 -6.54
C TRP A 161 -31.78 -9.62 -6.66
N GLU A 162 -33.03 -9.89 -6.32
CA GLU A 162 -34.07 -8.87 -6.19
C GLU A 162 -34.07 -8.27 -4.77
N LYS A 163 -33.64 -7.01 -4.64
CA LYS A 163 -33.57 -6.32 -3.34
C LYS A 163 -34.86 -5.58 -3.04
N ASP A 164 -35.33 -5.70 -1.80
CA ASP A 164 -36.40 -4.87 -1.26
C ASP A 164 -35.78 -3.57 -0.74
N ASN A 165 -36.24 -2.41 -1.22
CA ASN A 165 -35.67 -1.12 -0.84
C ASN A 165 -35.94 -0.82 0.65
N THR A 166 -34.91 -0.89 1.48
CA THR A 166 -34.93 -0.38 2.85
C THR A 166 -34.47 1.08 2.86
N ASN A 167 -35.44 2.00 2.94
CA ASN A 167 -35.40 3.36 3.51
C ASN A 167 -34.26 4.36 3.24
N ASP A 168 -33.39 4.20 2.24
CA ASP A 168 -32.56 5.31 1.78
C ASP A 168 -33.25 6.10 0.65
N GLN A 169 -33.49 7.38 0.92
CA GLN A 169 -34.19 8.31 0.05
C GLN A 169 -33.49 8.44 -1.32
N LYS A 170 -34.27 8.12 -2.37
CA LYS A 170 -34.15 8.49 -3.80
C LYS A 170 -33.88 7.32 -4.75
N SER A 171 -34.85 6.42 -4.90
CA SER A 171 -35.35 5.95 -6.21
C SER A 171 -36.45 4.91 -6.01
N VAL A 172 -37.64 5.19 -6.53
CA VAL A 172 -38.78 4.25 -6.51
C VAL A 172 -38.63 3.29 -7.68
N GLY A 173 -38.07 2.11 -7.41
CA GLY A 173 -37.97 0.97 -8.32
C GLY A 173 -37.27 -0.19 -7.62
N LYS A 174 -37.71 -1.44 -7.85
CA LYS A 174 -37.00 -2.64 -7.38
C LYS A 174 -35.58 -2.61 -7.95
N SER A 175 -34.56 -2.63 -7.10
CA SER A 175 -33.18 -2.77 -7.55
C SER A 175 -32.89 -4.26 -7.80
N ARG A 176 -32.37 -4.57 -8.98
CA ARG A 176 -31.87 -5.91 -9.33
C ARG A 176 -30.36 -5.82 -9.36
N GLU A 177 -29.72 -6.60 -8.51
CA GLU A 177 -28.27 -6.66 -8.42
C GLU A 177 -27.80 -8.02 -8.94
N LYS A 178 -26.79 -8.02 -9.80
CA LYS A 178 -26.19 -9.27 -10.27
C LYS A 178 -25.21 -9.73 -9.17
N VAL A 179 -25.27 -11.00 -8.81
CA VAL A 179 -24.50 -11.60 -7.70
C VAL A 179 -23.98 -12.97 -8.07
N TYR A 180 -23.00 -13.44 -7.32
CA TYR A 180 -22.54 -14.83 -7.38
C TYR A 180 -22.81 -15.54 -6.05
N LEU A 181 -23.23 -16.79 -6.15
CA LEU A 181 -23.56 -17.65 -5.04
C LEU A 181 -22.50 -18.73 -4.93
N LYS A 182 -21.76 -18.79 -3.82
CA LYS A 182 -20.82 -19.89 -3.54
C LYS A 182 -21.46 -20.88 -2.58
N TYR A 183 -21.63 -22.12 -3.01
CA TYR A 183 -22.11 -23.19 -2.13
C TYR A 183 -20.99 -23.65 -1.19
N LEU A 184 -21.33 -23.81 0.09
CA LEU A 184 -20.42 -24.32 1.10
C LEU A 184 -20.80 -25.78 1.37
N TYR A 185 -20.34 -26.67 0.48
CA TYR A 185 -20.78 -28.07 0.38
C TYR A 185 -20.57 -28.93 1.65
N ASN A 186 -19.85 -28.42 2.65
CA ASN A 186 -19.62 -29.09 3.94
C ASN A 186 -20.40 -28.47 5.13
N SER A 187 -21.22 -27.43 4.92
CA SER A 187 -21.92 -26.73 6.02
C SER A 187 -23.43 -26.93 5.97
N GLN A 188 -23.90 -28.02 6.60
CA GLN A 188 -25.26 -28.06 7.14
C GLN A 188 -25.32 -27.34 8.50
N GLU A 189 -24.17 -27.17 9.16
CA GLU A 189 -24.00 -26.37 10.38
C GLU A 189 -22.92 -25.29 10.21
N ILE A 190 -23.09 -24.17 10.92
CA ILE A 190 -22.04 -23.16 11.09
C ILE A 190 -21.02 -23.69 12.10
N THR A 191 -19.85 -24.09 11.59
CA THR A 191 -18.68 -24.55 12.36
C THR A 191 -17.63 -23.44 12.52
N ALA A 192 -16.56 -23.71 13.30
CA ALA A 192 -15.41 -22.82 13.37
C ALA A 192 -14.70 -22.70 12.01
N ASP A 193 -14.62 -23.80 11.26
CA ASP A 193 -14.03 -23.82 9.91
C ASP A 193 -14.84 -22.97 8.92
N PHE A 194 -16.17 -23.04 8.97
CA PHE A 194 -17.06 -22.14 8.23
C PHE A 194 -16.76 -20.67 8.59
N SER A 195 -16.69 -20.36 9.88
CA SER A 195 -16.48 -18.99 10.34
C SER A 195 -15.13 -18.44 9.85
N ASN A 196 -14.07 -19.25 9.93
CA ASN A 196 -12.74 -18.90 9.43
C ASN A 196 -12.72 -18.71 7.91
N GLU A 197 -13.42 -19.56 7.15
CA GLU A 197 -13.54 -19.43 5.69
C GLU A 197 -14.24 -18.11 5.33
N VAL A 198 -15.40 -17.81 5.94
CA VAL A 198 -16.14 -16.58 5.67
C VAL A 198 -15.37 -15.33 6.12
N GLU A 199 -14.71 -15.37 7.28
CA GLU A 199 -13.86 -14.28 7.78
C GLU A 199 -12.71 -13.97 6.82
N SER A 200 -12.13 -14.97 6.16
CA SER A 200 -11.07 -14.75 5.18
C SER A 200 -11.50 -13.90 3.98
N TYR A 201 -12.79 -13.91 3.63
CA TYR A 201 -13.33 -13.12 2.53
C TYR A 201 -13.70 -11.69 2.94
N LEU A 202 -13.83 -11.40 4.25
CA LEU A 202 -14.22 -10.08 4.74
C LEU A 202 -13.15 -9.02 4.61
N GLU A 203 -11.88 -9.42 4.59
CA GLU A 203 -10.75 -8.50 4.39
C GLU A 203 -10.93 -7.67 3.10
N ASN A 204 -11.74 -8.17 2.15
CA ASN A 204 -12.00 -7.55 0.86
C ASN A 204 -13.35 -6.81 0.72
N LYS A 205 -14.22 -6.83 1.74
CA LYS A 205 -15.51 -6.09 1.76
C LYS A 205 -16.45 -6.38 0.58
N VAL A 206 -16.39 -7.59 0.04
CA VAL A 206 -17.00 -8.01 -1.24
C VAL A 206 -18.24 -8.88 -1.10
N ILE A 207 -18.61 -9.26 0.12
CA ILE A 207 -19.75 -10.15 0.40
C ILE A 207 -20.94 -9.32 0.88
N PHE A 208 -22.09 -9.55 0.26
CA PHE A 208 -23.36 -8.96 0.70
C PHE A 208 -23.99 -9.71 1.86
N GLY A 209 -23.77 -11.02 1.93
CA GLY A 209 -24.42 -11.80 2.97
C GLY A 209 -24.30 -13.30 2.81
N ILE A 210 -25.15 -13.96 3.59
CA ILE A 210 -25.37 -15.40 3.53
C ILE A 210 -26.83 -15.72 3.22
N SER A 211 -27.03 -16.85 2.58
CA SER A 211 -28.34 -17.43 2.35
C SER A 211 -28.25 -18.93 2.63
N GLN A 212 -29.39 -19.60 2.67
CA GLN A 212 -29.46 -21.05 2.76
C GLN A 212 -30.42 -21.56 1.70
N ASN A 213 -29.99 -22.55 0.94
CA ASN A 213 -30.88 -23.22 0.00
C ASN A 213 -31.94 -24.02 0.79
N PRO A 214 -33.24 -23.76 0.62
CA PRO A 214 -34.29 -24.41 1.40
C PRO A 214 -34.46 -25.90 1.06
N ASP A 215 -34.02 -26.33 -0.13
CA ASP A 215 -34.16 -27.71 -0.58
C ASP A 215 -32.99 -28.60 -0.12
N THR A 216 -31.78 -28.04 -0.08
CA THR A 216 -30.56 -28.80 0.29
C THR A 216 -30.05 -28.50 1.70
N GLU A 217 -30.60 -27.47 2.35
CA GLU A 217 -30.16 -26.90 3.63
C GLU A 217 -28.71 -26.38 3.63
N VAL A 218 -28.04 -26.36 2.49
CA VAL A 218 -26.66 -25.89 2.33
C VAL A 218 -26.61 -24.37 2.41
N TYR A 219 -25.74 -23.84 3.28
CA TYR A 219 -25.44 -22.42 3.32
C TYR A 219 -24.64 -21.99 2.10
N LEU A 220 -24.91 -20.76 1.64
CA LEU A 220 -24.21 -20.15 0.54
C LEU A 220 -23.84 -18.70 0.84
N LEU A 221 -22.71 -18.28 0.30
CA LEU A 221 -22.23 -16.90 0.36
C LEU A 221 -22.67 -16.13 -0.88
N VAL A 222 -23.05 -14.86 -0.68
CA VAL A 222 -23.56 -13.98 -1.73
C VAL A 222 -22.54 -12.89 -2.01
N PHE A 223 -21.86 -13.00 -3.14
CA PHE A 223 -20.79 -12.09 -3.55
C PHE A 223 -21.29 -11.01 -4.49
N ASN A 224 -20.74 -9.80 -4.34
CA ASN A 224 -20.85 -8.74 -5.34
C ASN A 224 -20.16 -9.19 -6.64
N VAL A 225 -20.72 -8.88 -7.80
CA VAL A 225 -20.08 -9.14 -9.10
C VAL A 225 -18.70 -8.50 -9.22
N GLU A 226 -18.44 -7.37 -8.57
CA GLU A 226 -17.09 -6.78 -8.50
C GLU A 226 -16.04 -7.74 -7.93
N TYR A 227 -16.44 -8.74 -7.14
CA TYR A 227 -15.55 -9.82 -6.72
C TYR A 227 -15.10 -10.65 -7.92
N PHE A 228 -16.04 -11.11 -8.76
CA PHE A 228 -15.74 -11.94 -9.92
C PHE A 228 -15.21 -11.14 -11.12
N ASP A 229 -15.47 -9.82 -11.18
CA ASP A 229 -14.76 -8.95 -12.10
C ASP A 229 -13.29 -8.77 -11.68
N ARG A 230 -12.95 -8.99 -10.40
CA ARG A 230 -11.57 -9.01 -9.85
C ARG A 230 -10.90 -10.40 -9.87
N TYR A 231 -11.70 -11.47 -9.87
CA TYR A 231 -11.23 -12.85 -9.96
C TYR A 231 -11.26 -13.34 -11.40
N CYS A 232 -10.10 -13.65 -11.95
CA CYS A 232 -10.01 -14.12 -13.33
C CYS A 232 -10.55 -15.56 -13.48
N GLU A 233 -11.88 -15.72 -13.65
CA GLU A 233 -12.50 -16.96 -14.17
C GLU A 233 -12.15 -17.21 -15.65
N LYS A 234 -11.56 -16.22 -16.34
CA LYS A 234 -11.08 -16.34 -17.73
C LYS A 234 -9.65 -16.87 -17.86
N CYS A 235 -8.98 -17.11 -16.75
CA CYS A 235 -7.59 -17.56 -16.77
C CYS A 235 -7.64 -19.10 -16.72
N ASP A 236 -7.10 -19.76 -17.74
CA ASP A 236 -6.87 -21.21 -17.74
C ASP A 236 -5.67 -21.54 -16.80
N TRP A 237 -5.75 -21.16 -15.52
CA TRP A 237 -4.63 -21.19 -14.58
C TRP A 237 -4.65 -22.40 -13.64
N THR A 238 -5.55 -23.36 -13.76
CA THR A 238 -5.54 -24.49 -12.82
C THR A 238 -4.22 -25.26 -12.92
N SER A 239 -3.51 -25.44 -11.81
CA SER A 239 -2.28 -26.22 -11.76
C SER A 239 -2.53 -27.72 -11.91
N GLY A 240 -3.80 -28.15 -11.80
CA GLY A 240 -4.17 -29.55 -11.65
C GLY A 240 -3.94 -30.08 -10.22
N ASN A 241 -3.61 -29.20 -9.28
CA ASN A 241 -3.42 -29.52 -7.86
C ASN A 241 -4.29 -28.62 -6.98
N GLU A 242 -5.34 -29.20 -6.41
CA GLU A 242 -6.34 -28.48 -5.60
C GLU A 242 -5.72 -27.66 -4.46
N LYS A 243 -4.65 -28.14 -3.82
CA LYS A 243 -3.99 -27.41 -2.72
C LYS A 243 -3.26 -26.17 -3.22
N VAL A 244 -2.60 -26.26 -4.37
CA VAL A 244 -1.93 -25.12 -5.01
C VAL A 244 -2.98 -24.14 -5.52
N ASP A 245 -4.07 -24.65 -6.09
CA ASP A 245 -5.13 -23.81 -6.62
C ASP A 245 -5.84 -23.02 -5.51
N ASN A 246 -6.14 -23.66 -4.38
CA ASN A 246 -6.68 -23.01 -3.19
C ASN A 246 -5.69 -21.98 -2.61
N PHE A 247 -4.39 -22.26 -2.66
CA PHE A 247 -3.38 -21.31 -2.21
C PHE A 247 -3.33 -20.07 -3.12
N ILE A 248 -3.34 -20.24 -4.44
CA ILE A 248 -3.35 -19.13 -5.40
C ILE A 248 -4.58 -18.25 -5.17
N GLN A 249 -5.78 -18.84 -5.00
CA GLN A 249 -6.99 -18.08 -4.67
C GLN A 249 -6.81 -17.26 -3.39
N LYS A 250 -6.24 -17.87 -2.34
CA LYS A 250 -5.94 -17.16 -1.08
C LYS A 250 -4.98 -15.99 -1.29
N MET A 251 -4.04 -16.09 -2.22
CA MET A 251 -3.09 -15.02 -2.53
C MET A 251 -3.72 -13.93 -3.38
N GLN A 252 -4.56 -14.28 -4.34
CA GLN A 252 -5.36 -13.33 -5.11
C GLN A 252 -6.26 -12.47 -4.20
N LEU A 253 -6.75 -13.02 -3.07
CA LEU A 253 -7.54 -12.27 -2.08
C LEU A 253 -6.71 -11.21 -1.37
N LYS A 254 -5.37 -11.35 -1.32
CA LYS A 254 -4.49 -10.43 -0.59
C LYS A 254 -3.92 -9.34 -1.47
N VAL A 255 -3.84 -9.56 -2.78
CA VAL A 255 -3.23 -8.61 -3.72
C VAL A 255 -4.23 -7.53 -4.11
N ASN A 256 -3.83 -6.26 -3.97
CA ASN A 256 -4.59 -5.14 -4.50
C ASN A 256 -4.48 -5.10 -6.05
N VAL A 257 -5.55 -5.52 -6.73
CA VAL A 257 -5.64 -5.59 -8.21
C VAL A 257 -5.38 -4.24 -8.90
N TYR A 258 -5.51 -3.12 -8.18
CA TYR A 258 -5.29 -1.78 -8.73
C TYR A 258 -3.82 -1.35 -8.81
N GLN A 259 -2.90 -2.08 -8.16
CA GLN A 259 -1.48 -1.68 -8.06
C GLN A 259 -0.49 -2.77 -8.51
N GLY A 260 -0.96 -3.91 -9.04
CA GLY A 260 -0.06 -5.00 -9.47
C GLY A 260 -0.70 -6.02 -10.41
N GLY A 261 0.14 -6.92 -10.94
CA GLY A 261 -0.32 -8.11 -11.67
C GLY A 261 -1.01 -9.13 -10.76
N ILE A 262 -1.92 -9.91 -11.31
CA ILE A 262 -2.66 -10.96 -10.61
C ILE A 262 -1.69 -12.09 -10.24
N PHE A 263 -1.75 -12.55 -8.99
CA PHE A 263 -1.01 -13.74 -8.56
C PHE A 263 -1.65 -14.99 -9.21
N GLU A 264 -0.94 -15.70 -10.07
CA GLU A 264 -1.50 -16.83 -10.82
C GLU A 264 -0.58 -18.06 -10.86
N TRP A 265 -1.12 -19.19 -11.34
CA TRP A 265 -0.29 -20.31 -11.77
C TRP A 265 0.28 -20.00 -13.15
N ILE A 266 1.56 -20.30 -13.33
CA ILE A 266 2.25 -20.03 -14.58
C ILE A 266 2.81 -21.35 -15.09
N SER A 267 2.34 -21.78 -16.27
CA SER A 267 2.89 -22.94 -16.96
C SER A 267 4.39 -22.74 -17.20
N TYR A 268 5.19 -23.73 -16.81
CA TYR A 268 6.65 -23.64 -16.93
C TYR A 268 7.12 -23.44 -18.38
N ASN A 269 6.32 -23.90 -19.36
CA ASN A 269 6.63 -23.78 -20.79
C ASN A 269 6.51 -22.33 -21.31
N GLU A 270 5.94 -21.42 -20.52
CA GLU A 270 5.85 -19.99 -20.83
C GLU A 270 7.16 -19.25 -20.60
N PHE A 271 8.14 -19.88 -19.94
CA PHE A 271 9.45 -19.30 -19.70
C PHE A 271 10.44 -19.68 -20.79
N ILE A 272 11.15 -18.68 -21.31
CA ILE A 272 12.29 -18.84 -22.23
C ILE A 272 13.53 -18.13 -21.69
N GLU A 273 14.67 -18.41 -22.31
CA GLU A 273 15.97 -17.83 -21.93
C GLU A 273 16.30 -18.02 -20.43
N ILE A 274 15.97 -19.18 -19.89
CA ILE A 274 16.24 -19.50 -18.49
C ILE A 274 17.75 -19.55 -18.26
N LYS A 275 18.29 -18.69 -17.39
CA LYS A 275 19.71 -18.61 -17.02
C LYS A 275 19.89 -18.64 -15.51
N GLU A 276 20.65 -19.60 -15.01
CA GLU A 276 20.95 -19.74 -13.58
C GLU A 276 21.95 -18.67 -13.10
N ILE A 277 21.74 -18.14 -11.90
CA ILE A 277 22.51 -17.01 -11.34
C ILE A 277 23.36 -17.45 -10.13
N GLU A 278 22.83 -18.34 -9.29
CA GLU A 278 23.46 -18.71 -8.02
C GLU A 278 23.14 -20.18 -7.65
N ASN A 279 24.17 -21.02 -7.56
CA ASN A 279 24.18 -22.38 -6.96
C ASN A 279 22.84 -23.18 -7.04
N ASN A 280 22.17 -23.18 -8.19
CA ASN A 280 20.89 -23.86 -8.44
C ASN A 280 19.68 -23.36 -7.61
N VAL A 281 19.74 -22.18 -6.99
CA VAL A 281 18.64 -21.62 -6.17
C VAL A 281 17.81 -20.57 -6.91
N LEU A 282 18.43 -19.87 -7.87
CA LEU A 282 17.80 -18.77 -8.62
C LEU A 282 18.11 -18.85 -10.11
N ALA A 283 17.11 -18.56 -10.93
CA ALA A 283 17.27 -18.37 -12.37
C ALA A 283 16.57 -17.08 -12.84
N THR A 284 17.11 -16.42 -13.86
CA THR A 284 16.37 -15.42 -14.64
C THR A 284 15.65 -16.10 -15.80
N ALA A 285 14.50 -15.58 -16.21
CA ALA A 285 13.79 -16.02 -17.41
C ALA A 285 13.00 -14.87 -18.04
N ILE A 286 12.58 -15.05 -19.30
CA ILE A 286 11.57 -14.21 -19.95
C ILE A 286 10.25 -14.98 -19.93
N TRP A 287 9.20 -14.37 -19.38
CA TRP A 287 7.84 -14.88 -19.42
C TRP A 287 7.10 -14.31 -20.64
N LYS A 288 6.79 -15.15 -21.62
CA LYS A 288 6.23 -14.72 -22.92
C LYS A 288 4.87 -14.06 -22.77
N ASP A 289 3.97 -14.75 -22.08
CA ASP A 289 2.60 -14.26 -21.89
C ASP A 289 2.56 -13.14 -20.86
N GLY A 290 3.44 -13.19 -19.86
CA GLY A 290 3.56 -12.16 -18.83
C GLY A 290 2.32 -12.00 -17.96
N PRO A 291 2.36 -11.09 -16.97
CA PRO A 291 1.34 -11.01 -15.93
C PRO A 291 0.04 -10.43 -16.46
N LEU A 292 -1.07 -11.00 -16.01
CA LEU A 292 -2.38 -10.41 -16.22
C LEU A 292 -2.59 -9.23 -15.27
N TYR A 293 -3.05 -8.10 -15.81
CA TYR A 293 -3.45 -6.93 -15.01
C TYR A 293 -4.76 -6.34 -15.52
N TYR A 294 -5.49 -5.67 -14.63
CA TYR A 294 -6.72 -4.97 -14.99
C TYR A 294 -6.41 -3.53 -15.42
N SER A 295 -6.78 -3.17 -16.65
CA SER A 295 -6.69 -1.79 -17.13
C SER A 295 -7.98 -1.05 -16.80
N SER A 296 -7.93 -0.11 -15.86
CA SER A 296 -9.07 0.76 -15.55
C SER A 296 -9.49 1.63 -16.74
N ILE A 297 -8.53 2.03 -17.58
CA ILE A 297 -8.79 2.83 -18.79
C ILE A 297 -9.57 2.01 -19.83
N ARG A 298 -9.20 0.74 -20.03
CA ARG A 298 -9.82 -0.14 -21.04
C ARG A 298 -10.99 -0.94 -20.49
N MET A 299 -11.21 -0.90 -19.17
CA MET A 299 -12.16 -1.75 -18.44
C MET A 299 -12.00 -3.24 -18.82
N SER A 300 -10.76 -3.69 -19.00
CA SER A 300 -10.44 -5.02 -19.50
C SER A 300 -9.13 -5.55 -18.92
N TYR A 301 -9.04 -6.87 -18.86
CA TYR A 301 -7.79 -7.56 -18.54
C TYR A 301 -6.86 -7.57 -19.74
N ASN A 302 -5.59 -7.25 -19.51
CA ASN A 302 -4.52 -7.27 -20.50
C ASN A 302 -3.29 -7.96 -19.89
N ARG A 303 -2.46 -8.57 -20.74
CA ARG A 303 -1.17 -9.11 -20.31
C ARG A 303 -0.02 -8.22 -20.74
N GLU A 304 0.99 -8.12 -19.90
CA GLU A 304 2.26 -7.46 -20.24
C GLU A 304 3.25 -8.49 -20.78
N ILE A 305 3.31 -8.64 -22.11
CA ILE A 305 4.08 -9.71 -22.75
C ILE A 305 5.60 -9.56 -22.60
N ASN A 306 6.32 -10.68 -22.64
CA ASN A 306 7.78 -10.78 -22.68
C ASN A 306 8.51 -10.06 -21.54
N ILE A 307 7.99 -10.15 -20.31
CA ILE A 307 8.65 -9.56 -19.15
C ILE A 307 9.77 -10.44 -18.63
N LYS A 308 10.80 -9.81 -18.06
CA LYS A 308 11.88 -10.51 -17.36
C LYS A 308 11.45 -10.80 -15.92
N VAL A 309 11.68 -12.03 -15.45
CA VAL A 309 11.32 -12.49 -14.11
C VAL A 309 12.49 -13.24 -13.46
N ILE A 310 12.44 -13.37 -12.13
CA ILE A 310 13.27 -14.31 -11.39
C ILE A 310 12.44 -15.52 -11.03
N LEU A 311 12.98 -16.71 -11.28
CA LEU A 311 12.45 -17.97 -10.82
C LEU A 311 13.24 -18.40 -9.58
N LYS A 312 12.59 -18.42 -8.42
CA LYS A 312 13.19 -18.82 -7.14
C LYS A 312 12.71 -20.21 -6.75
N TYR A 313 13.64 -21.17 -6.65
CA TYR A 313 13.33 -22.53 -6.24
C TYR A 313 12.88 -22.54 -4.77
N LEU A 314 11.78 -23.24 -4.49
CA LEU A 314 11.32 -23.50 -3.13
C LEU A 314 11.95 -24.83 -2.68
N CYS A 315 12.95 -24.79 -1.79
CA CYS A 315 13.66 -26.00 -1.34
C CYS A 315 12.70 -27.00 -0.65
N ASN A 316 12.86 -28.30 -0.93
CA ASN A 316 12.02 -29.43 -0.48
C ASN A 316 10.61 -29.52 -1.12
N SER A 317 10.38 -28.91 -2.28
CA SER A 317 9.04 -28.73 -2.85
C SER A 317 8.44 -29.91 -3.64
N GLN A 318 9.08 -31.08 -3.68
CA GLN A 318 8.47 -32.27 -4.30
C GLN A 318 7.11 -32.65 -3.66
N ASN A 319 6.83 -32.17 -2.45
CA ASN A 319 5.56 -32.38 -1.75
C ASN A 319 4.90 -31.06 -1.34
N VAL A 320 3.64 -30.85 -1.73
CA VAL A 320 2.88 -29.60 -1.49
C VAL A 320 2.72 -29.29 -0.01
N SER A 321 2.76 -30.31 0.87
CA SER A 321 2.71 -30.13 2.33
C SER A 321 3.92 -29.39 2.91
N HIS A 322 5.04 -29.34 2.19
CA HIS A 322 6.27 -28.66 2.60
C HIS A 322 6.52 -27.34 1.86
N LEU A 323 5.61 -26.88 1.00
CA LEU A 323 5.69 -25.50 0.52
C LEU A 323 5.72 -24.58 1.74
N SER A 324 6.77 -23.77 1.88
CA SER A 324 6.84 -22.72 2.90
C SER A 324 5.87 -21.58 2.52
N LEU A 325 4.56 -21.86 2.61
CA LEU A 325 3.48 -20.94 2.23
C LEU A 325 3.56 -19.62 3.00
N SER A 326 4.16 -19.64 4.20
CA SER A 326 4.43 -18.44 5.00
C SER A 326 5.36 -17.45 4.29
N GLU A 327 6.46 -17.92 3.69
CA GLU A 327 7.41 -17.05 2.97
C GLU A 327 6.76 -16.37 1.76
N VAL A 328 5.93 -17.12 1.04
CA VAL A 328 5.19 -16.60 -0.12
C VAL A 328 4.10 -15.61 0.32
N ILE A 329 3.41 -15.87 1.44
CA ILE A 329 2.41 -14.96 2.02
C ILE A 329 3.01 -13.59 2.35
N TYR A 330 4.21 -13.53 2.93
CA TYR A 330 4.85 -12.26 3.28
C TYR A 330 5.38 -11.46 2.09
N SER A 331 5.52 -12.10 0.92
CA SER A 331 6.11 -11.48 -0.28
C SER A 331 5.13 -11.41 -1.45
N VAL A 332 3.83 -11.57 -1.22
CA VAL A 332 2.85 -11.70 -2.32
C VAL A 332 2.91 -10.56 -3.35
N GLU A 333 3.13 -9.33 -2.88
CA GLU A 333 3.20 -8.13 -3.73
C GLU A 333 4.45 -8.10 -4.61
N GLU A 334 5.48 -8.87 -4.26
CA GLU A 334 6.78 -8.96 -4.95
C GLU A 334 6.81 -10.09 -5.98
N ASN A 335 5.70 -10.83 -6.13
CA ASN A 335 5.63 -12.04 -6.94
C ASN A 335 4.43 -12.00 -7.88
N TYR A 336 4.58 -12.63 -9.05
CA TYR A 336 3.51 -12.81 -10.02
C TYR A 336 2.78 -14.14 -9.87
N GLY A 337 3.37 -15.12 -9.21
CA GLY A 337 2.76 -16.44 -9.17
C GLY A 337 3.68 -17.57 -8.80
N ILE A 338 3.20 -18.78 -9.04
CA ILE A 338 3.93 -20.03 -8.82
C ILE A 338 3.97 -20.81 -10.14
N THR A 339 5.07 -21.50 -10.35
CA THR A 339 5.24 -22.47 -11.42
C THR A 339 5.80 -23.78 -10.86
N GLN A 340 5.80 -24.85 -11.65
CA GLN A 340 6.46 -26.10 -11.31
C GLN A 340 7.29 -26.59 -12.48
N ASN A 341 8.56 -26.91 -12.21
CA ASN A 341 9.43 -27.52 -13.19
C ASN A 341 8.91 -28.93 -13.53
N PRO A 342 8.55 -29.22 -14.79
CA PRO A 342 7.94 -30.50 -15.16
C PRO A 342 8.92 -31.67 -15.01
N ASN A 343 10.22 -31.42 -15.06
CA ASN A 343 11.28 -32.43 -14.98
C ASN A 343 11.64 -32.75 -13.52
N THR A 344 11.89 -31.73 -12.70
CA THR A 344 12.32 -31.92 -11.31
C THR A 344 11.17 -32.04 -10.32
N LYS A 345 9.97 -31.61 -10.74
CA LYS A 345 8.75 -31.45 -9.91
C LYS A 345 8.87 -30.39 -8.81
N ASP A 346 9.94 -29.60 -8.82
CA ASP A 346 10.10 -28.52 -7.86
C ASP A 346 9.19 -27.35 -8.20
N TYR A 347 8.50 -26.83 -7.18
CA TYR A 347 7.78 -25.58 -7.30
C TYR A 347 8.76 -24.41 -7.21
N MET A 348 8.49 -23.40 -8.02
CA MET A 348 9.25 -22.17 -8.06
C MET A 348 8.32 -20.99 -7.93
N LEU A 349 8.80 -19.97 -7.23
CA LEU A 349 8.15 -18.68 -7.14
C LEU A 349 8.58 -17.82 -8.33
N VAL A 350 7.61 -17.17 -8.97
CA VAL A 350 7.85 -16.27 -10.11
C VAL A 350 7.87 -14.85 -9.57
N CYS A 351 9.08 -14.34 -9.33
CA CYS A 351 9.34 -13.07 -8.66
C CYS A 351 9.45 -11.92 -9.67
N LYS A 352 8.99 -10.74 -9.26
CA LYS A 352 9.16 -9.49 -10.01
C LYS A 352 10.63 -9.07 -10.01
N ILE A 353 11.21 -8.89 -11.19
CA ILE A 353 12.65 -8.58 -11.33
C ILE A 353 13.06 -7.28 -10.61
N GLU A 354 12.16 -6.31 -10.46
CA GLU A 354 12.41 -5.01 -9.82
C GLU A 354 12.78 -5.08 -8.33
N TYR A 355 12.52 -6.21 -7.67
CA TYR A 355 12.86 -6.42 -6.26
C TYR A 355 14.20 -7.15 -6.06
N TYR A 356 14.88 -7.56 -7.13
CA TYR A 356 16.04 -8.43 -7.04
C TYR A 356 17.21 -7.96 -7.90
N CYS A 357 18.41 -8.16 -7.38
CA CYS A 357 19.68 -7.89 -8.05
C CYS A 357 19.79 -8.66 -9.36
N GLU A 358 19.90 -7.98 -10.48
CA GLU A 358 20.08 -8.63 -11.79
C GLU A 358 21.42 -9.38 -11.91
N ILE A 359 22.40 -9.04 -11.06
CA ILE A 359 23.75 -9.61 -11.07
C ILE A 359 23.83 -10.89 -10.23
N CYS A 360 23.29 -10.89 -9.01
CA CYS A 360 23.40 -12.03 -8.08
C CYS A 360 22.07 -12.64 -7.64
N GLY A 361 20.93 -12.09 -8.06
CA GLY A 361 19.62 -12.59 -7.68
C GLY A 361 19.21 -12.30 -6.22
N LYS A 362 20.04 -11.62 -5.41
CA LYS A 362 19.66 -11.23 -4.05
C LYS A 362 18.57 -10.17 -4.04
N LYS A 363 17.59 -10.32 -3.16
CA LYS A 363 16.55 -9.32 -2.93
C LYS A 363 17.17 -7.99 -2.48
N TYR A 364 16.61 -6.88 -2.97
CA TYR A 364 17.00 -5.55 -2.56
C TYR A 364 16.47 -5.19 -1.18
N ASN A 365 17.32 -4.57 -0.38
CA ASN A 365 17.03 -4.16 1.00
C ASN A 365 16.43 -2.76 1.11
N ASN A 366 16.60 -1.92 0.08
CA ASN A 366 16.12 -0.53 0.09
C ASN A 366 15.81 -0.04 -1.34
N GLN A 367 15.15 1.12 -1.44
CA GLN A 367 14.77 1.72 -2.73
C GLN A 367 16.00 2.10 -3.58
N PHE A 368 17.13 2.41 -2.95
CA PHE A 368 18.36 2.75 -3.65
C PHE A 368 18.87 1.56 -4.48
N GLU A 369 18.94 0.36 -3.90
CA GLU A 369 19.37 -0.83 -4.64
C GLU A 369 18.40 -1.18 -5.79
N ARG A 370 17.08 -0.99 -5.59
CA ARG A 370 16.06 -1.14 -6.66
C ARG A 370 16.33 -0.22 -7.84
N ASN A 371 16.54 1.06 -7.56
CA ASN A 371 16.78 2.07 -8.60
C ASN A 371 18.10 1.82 -9.35
N ASN A 372 19.10 1.25 -8.66
CA ASN A 372 20.40 0.92 -9.23
C ASN A 372 20.45 -0.42 -9.96
N LYS A 373 19.38 -1.22 -9.89
CA LYS A 373 19.35 -2.57 -10.45
C LYS A 373 20.52 -3.47 -10.02
N SER A 374 21.15 -3.15 -8.89
CA SER A 374 22.31 -3.87 -8.34
C SER A 374 22.33 -3.72 -6.82
N CYS A 375 22.52 -4.83 -6.09
CA CYS A 375 22.60 -4.79 -4.64
C CYS A 375 23.97 -4.27 -4.19
N ILE A 376 24.07 -3.77 -2.96
CA ILE A 376 25.30 -3.20 -2.41
C ILE A 376 26.49 -4.15 -2.58
N SER A 377 26.31 -5.45 -2.32
CA SER A 377 27.40 -6.43 -2.46
C SER A 377 27.87 -6.62 -3.91
N CYS A 378 26.99 -6.44 -4.91
CA CYS A 378 27.35 -6.50 -6.32
C CYS A 378 27.90 -5.18 -6.85
N GLN A 379 27.49 -4.05 -6.28
CA GLN A 379 28.11 -2.76 -6.54
C GLN A 379 29.54 -2.75 -6.02
N THR A 380 29.80 -3.28 -4.82
CA THR A 380 31.15 -3.37 -4.26
C THR A 380 31.77 -4.71 -4.63
N ASN A 381 32.36 -4.82 -5.82
CA ASN A 381 32.99 -6.07 -6.26
C ASN A 381 34.24 -6.40 -5.42
N HIS A 382 34.00 -7.11 -4.32
CA HIS A 382 34.75 -8.13 -3.57
C HIS A 382 36.26 -8.06 -3.29
N GLU A 383 37.06 -7.08 -3.73
CA GLU A 383 38.50 -7.11 -3.41
C GLU A 383 38.90 -6.34 -2.14
N ASN A 384 38.12 -5.35 -1.68
CA ASN A 384 38.56 -4.51 -0.57
C ASN A 384 37.46 -4.09 0.44
N LYS A 385 37.45 -4.77 1.60
CA LYS A 385 36.54 -4.48 2.72
C LYS A 385 36.58 -3.01 3.16
N LYS A 386 37.75 -2.37 3.13
CA LYS A 386 37.92 -0.98 3.59
C LYS A 386 37.20 0.03 2.70
N ILE A 387 37.19 -0.21 1.39
CA ILE A 387 36.44 0.60 0.43
C ILE A 387 34.93 0.43 0.62
N HIS A 388 34.48 -0.81 0.86
CA HIS A 388 33.09 -1.08 1.19
C HIS A 388 32.65 -0.34 2.45
N ASP A 389 33.44 -0.43 3.53
CA ASP A 389 33.19 0.24 4.80
C ASP A 389 33.15 1.78 4.61
N LEU A 390 34.04 2.35 3.80
CA LEU A 390 34.06 3.77 3.45
C LEU A 390 32.77 4.23 2.75
N ILE A 391 32.32 3.50 1.73
CA ILE A 391 31.09 3.84 1.00
C ILE A 391 29.89 3.83 1.96
N GLN A 392 29.80 2.84 2.84
CA GLN A 392 28.72 2.76 3.83
C GLN A 392 28.78 3.92 4.83
N GLU A 393 29.97 4.24 5.35
CA GLU A 393 30.18 5.35 6.27
C GLU A 393 29.73 6.68 5.65
N ILE A 394 30.13 6.97 4.41
CA ILE A 394 29.75 8.20 3.71
C ILE A 394 28.24 8.25 3.51
N LYS A 395 27.61 7.14 3.06
CA LYS A 395 26.15 7.07 2.86
C LYS A 395 25.35 7.33 4.13
N LEU A 396 25.81 6.82 5.28
CA LEU A 396 25.14 7.02 6.57
C LEU A 396 25.25 8.45 7.10
N ASN A 397 26.25 9.21 6.65
CA ASN A 397 26.50 10.58 7.06
C ASN A 397 25.77 11.62 6.18
N ILE A 398 25.03 11.21 5.15
CA ILE A 398 24.21 12.12 4.33
C ILE A 398 23.01 12.58 5.17
N ASP A 399 22.96 13.87 5.49
CA ASP A 399 21.89 14.48 6.29
C ASP A 399 20.68 14.79 5.40
N HIS A 400 19.69 13.90 5.41
CA HIS A 400 18.43 14.04 4.68
C HIS A 400 17.55 15.26 5.08
N ASN A 401 18.02 16.11 6.01
CA ASN A 401 17.31 17.33 6.44
C ASN A 401 17.83 18.62 5.82
N SER A 402 18.96 18.62 5.11
CA SER A 402 19.43 19.79 4.37
C SER A 402 18.71 19.86 3.03
N GLY A 403 17.99 20.93 2.75
CA GLY A 403 17.30 21.16 1.47
C GLY A 403 18.20 21.34 0.25
N ASP A 404 19.47 20.94 0.33
CA ASP A 404 20.43 20.87 -0.76
C ASP A 404 20.42 19.46 -1.33
N PHE A 405 20.35 19.35 -2.66
CA PHE A 405 20.24 18.10 -3.41
C PHE A 405 21.10 16.97 -2.83
N ASP A 406 20.46 15.97 -2.19
CA ASP A 406 21.11 14.75 -1.75
C ASP A 406 21.60 13.99 -2.99
N ILE A 407 22.86 14.22 -3.36
CA ILE A 407 23.56 13.48 -4.39
C ILE A 407 24.13 12.22 -3.73
N MET A 408 23.84 11.07 -4.32
CA MET A 408 24.26 9.80 -3.76
C MET A 408 25.72 9.48 -4.09
N PHE A 409 26.52 9.25 -3.05
CA PHE A 409 27.88 8.74 -3.19
C PHE A 409 27.85 7.23 -3.50
N GLU A 410 28.40 6.78 -4.63
CA GLU A 410 28.36 5.35 -5.02
C GLU A 410 29.68 4.80 -5.58
N TRP A 411 29.77 3.46 -5.64
CA TRP A 411 30.82 2.79 -6.42
C TRP A 411 30.40 2.76 -7.88
N ILE A 412 31.29 3.21 -8.77
CA ILE A 412 31.01 3.33 -10.20
C ILE A 412 31.90 2.35 -10.96
N PRO A 413 31.35 1.32 -11.61
CA PRO A 413 32.12 0.41 -12.46
C PRO A 413 32.87 1.18 -13.57
N TYR A 414 34.12 0.82 -13.84
CA TYR A 414 34.98 1.58 -14.76
C TYR A 414 34.45 1.57 -16.21
N ASP A 415 33.73 0.53 -16.62
CA ASP A 415 33.10 0.40 -17.94
C ASP A 415 31.90 1.35 -18.15
N GLN A 416 31.48 2.07 -17.10
CA GLN A 416 30.49 3.13 -17.17
C GLN A 416 31.04 4.44 -17.73
N PHE A 417 32.36 4.57 -17.89
CA PHE A 417 33.01 5.77 -18.40
C PHE A 417 33.34 5.65 -19.88
N ASN A 418 32.88 6.64 -20.65
CA ASN A 418 33.21 6.83 -22.06
C ASN A 418 34.05 8.11 -22.26
N ASP A 419 34.66 8.25 -23.44
CA ASP A 419 35.38 9.45 -23.87
C ASP A 419 36.43 9.95 -22.85
N ILE A 420 37.13 9.00 -22.23
CA ILE A 420 38.15 9.28 -21.22
C ILE A 420 39.32 10.01 -21.88
N LYS A 421 39.59 11.25 -21.44
CA LYS A 421 40.67 12.11 -21.94
C LYS A 421 41.45 12.69 -20.78
N GLU A 422 42.78 12.63 -20.84
CA GLU A 422 43.63 13.28 -19.84
C GLU A 422 43.49 14.81 -19.97
N ILE A 423 43.21 15.48 -18.86
CA ILE A 423 43.04 16.95 -18.81
C ILE A 423 44.12 17.63 -17.96
N GLY A 424 44.83 16.88 -17.12
CA GLY A 424 45.95 17.42 -16.36
C GLY A 424 46.70 16.35 -15.58
N LYS A 425 48.01 16.55 -15.43
CA LYS A 425 48.88 15.64 -14.68
C LYS A 425 49.74 16.42 -13.70
N GLY A 426 49.58 16.10 -12.42
CA GLY A 426 50.40 16.62 -11.33
C GLY A 426 51.47 15.63 -10.86
N GLY A 427 52.19 15.98 -9.80
CA GLY A 427 53.21 15.10 -9.20
C GLY A 427 52.63 13.86 -8.52
N PHE A 428 51.40 13.94 -8.00
CA PHE A 428 50.78 12.89 -7.18
C PHE A 428 49.49 12.29 -7.77
N SER A 429 48.92 12.92 -8.79
CA SER A 429 47.68 12.47 -9.41
C SER A 429 47.59 12.85 -10.88
N THR A 430 46.81 12.08 -11.63
CA THR A 430 46.43 12.39 -13.01
C THR A 430 44.92 12.56 -13.06
N VAL A 431 44.45 13.61 -13.73
CA VAL A 431 43.03 13.94 -13.87
C VAL A 431 42.59 13.73 -15.31
N TYR A 432 41.49 13.01 -15.49
CA TYR A 432 40.85 12.78 -16.77
C TYR A 432 39.45 13.37 -16.78
N SER A 433 38.94 13.77 -17.94
CA SER A 433 37.51 13.98 -18.16
C SER A 433 36.88 12.71 -18.73
N ALA A 434 35.65 12.38 -18.36
CA ALA A 434 34.89 11.29 -18.95
C ALA A 434 33.38 11.59 -18.98
N ILE A 435 32.65 10.83 -19.79
CA ILE A 435 31.18 10.79 -19.76
C ILE A 435 30.76 9.55 -18.96
N TRP A 436 30.03 9.76 -17.87
CA TRP A 436 29.42 8.70 -17.07
C TRP A 436 28.04 8.34 -17.64
N LYS A 437 27.90 7.13 -18.21
CA LYS A 437 26.67 6.65 -18.88
C LYS A 437 25.44 6.70 -17.96
N ASP A 438 25.49 6.00 -16.82
CA ASP A 438 24.38 5.97 -15.86
C ASP A 438 24.13 7.33 -15.21
N GLY A 439 25.21 8.10 -15.00
CA GLY A 439 25.18 9.47 -14.51
C GLY A 439 24.71 9.62 -13.07
N VAL A 440 24.63 10.86 -12.59
CA VAL A 440 24.44 11.18 -11.17
C VAL A 440 23.05 10.79 -10.68
N LEU A 441 22.99 10.13 -9.51
CA LEU A 441 21.74 9.82 -8.81
C LEU A 441 21.47 10.89 -7.73
N PHE A 442 20.33 11.58 -7.84
CA PHE A 442 19.92 12.62 -6.90
C PHE A 442 18.47 12.42 -6.45
N TYR A 443 18.14 12.90 -5.26
CA TYR A 443 16.77 12.84 -4.74
C TYR A 443 15.94 14.02 -5.26
N ASP A 444 14.82 13.72 -5.95
CA ASP A 444 13.84 14.74 -6.32
C ASP A 444 12.84 14.93 -5.17
N CYS A 445 12.90 16.09 -4.53
CA CYS A 445 12.04 16.49 -3.42
C CYS A 445 10.69 17.09 -3.86
N ASN A 446 10.35 17.03 -5.16
CA ASN A 446 9.07 17.54 -5.65
C ASN A 446 7.88 16.80 -4.98
N PRO A 447 6.98 17.51 -4.27
CA PRO A 447 5.89 16.90 -3.50
C PRO A 447 4.88 16.12 -4.34
N PHE A 448 4.89 16.28 -5.68
CA PHE A 448 4.02 15.55 -6.60
C PHE A 448 4.69 14.33 -7.25
N LYS A 449 6.02 14.16 -7.10
CA LYS A 449 6.80 13.05 -7.70
C LYS A 449 8.11 12.83 -6.94
N THR A 450 8.01 12.52 -5.66
CA THR A 450 9.17 12.27 -4.79
C THR A 450 9.88 10.97 -5.17
N GLY A 451 11.21 11.00 -5.27
CA GLY A 451 12.02 9.80 -5.48
C GLY A 451 13.38 10.08 -6.10
N TRP A 452 14.26 9.09 -6.07
CA TRP A 452 15.58 9.20 -6.70
C TRP A 452 15.49 9.18 -8.22
N LYS A 453 16.25 10.06 -8.89
CA LYS A 453 16.36 10.16 -10.34
C LYS A 453 17.81 10.12 -10.77
N ARG A 454 18.07 9.51 -11.93
CA ARG A 454 19.38 9.52 -12.60
C ARG A 454 19.43 10.59 -13.69
N GLN A 455 20.51 11.35 -13.71
CA GLN A 455 20.87 12.24 -14.82
C GLN A 455 21.94 11.55 -15.68
N SER A 456 21.53 10.71 -16.62
CA SER A 456 22.44 9.97 -17.51
C SER A 456 23.37 10.87 -18.32
N ASN A 457 24.51 10.32 -18.77
CA ASN A 457 25.51 11.00 -19.59
C ASN A 457 26.11 12.25 -18.91
N THR A 458 26.32 12.19 -17.59
CA THR A 458 26.95 13.30 -16.86
C THR A 458 28.45 13.36 -17.20
N LYS A 459 28.95 14.55 -17.51
CA LYS A 459 30.39 14.80 -17.67
C LYS A 459 31.04 14.91 -16.30
N VAL A 460 32.09 14.13 -16.06
CA VAL A 460 32.75 14.01 -14.76
C VAL A 460 34.27 14.16 -14.88
N ALA A 461 34.91 14.57 -13.80
CA ALA A 461 36.36 14.53 -13.64
C ALA A 461 36.75 13.26 -12.88
N LEU A 462 37.68 12.48 -13.43
CA LEU A 462 38.24 11.27 -12.85
C LEU A 462 39.64 11.60 -12.32
N LYS A 463 39.78 11.73 -11.00
CA LYS A 463 41.07 11.98 -10.34
C LYS A 463 41.68 10.65 -9.90
N CYS A 464 42.72 10.21 -10.61
CA CYS A 464 43.48 9.00 -10.33
C CYS A 464 44.68 9.35 -9.43
N LEU A 465 44.72 8.80 -8.22
CA LEU A 465 45.88 8.94 -7.34
C LEU A 465 46.92 7.86 -7.67
N ASN A 466 48.14 8.30 -7.99
CA ASN A 466 49.23 7.40 -8.35
C ASN A 466 49.54 6.47 -7.17
N ASN A 467 49.77 5.17 -7.42
CA ASN A 467 50.07 4.17 -6.37
C ASN A 467 48.98 3.96 -5.30
N SER A 468 47.74 4.40 -5.54
CA SER A 468 46.62 4.23 -4.58
C SER A 468 46.33 2.78 -4.19
N GLN A 469 46.73 1.80 -5.01
CA GLN A 469 46.66 0.38 -4.66
C GLN A 469 47.53 0.03 -3.43
N ASN A 470 48.68 0.69 -3.27
CA ASN A 470 49.63 0.44 -2.19
C ASN A 470 49.40 1.35 -0.97
N PHE A 471 48.70 2.48 -1.15
CA PHE A 471 48.46 3.50 -0.13
C PHE A 471 46.97 3.77 0.06
N LEU A 472 46.21 2.71 0.36
CA LEU A 472 44.76 2.79 0.49
C LEU A 472 44.28 3.74 1.59
N ASP A 473 45.02 3.85 2.70
CA ASP A 473 44.74 4.79 3.79
C ASP A 473 44.76 6.24 3.33
N GLU A 474 45.73 6.61 2.50
CA GLU A 474 45.86 7.96 1.96
C GLU A 474 44.68 8.29 1.04
N PHE A 475 44.31 7.34 0.15
CA PHE A 475 43.13 7.47 -0.70
C PHE A 475 41.83 7.65 0.12
N VAL A 476 41.61 6.80 1.13
CA VAL A 476 40.44 6.87 2.01
C VAL A 476 40.37 8.22 2.72
N ASN A 477 41.49 8.69 3.25
CA ASN A 477 41.56 9.99 3.93
C ASN A 477 41.27 11.16 2.98
N GLU A 478 41.75 11.08 1.74
CA GLU A 478 41.46 12.09 0.72
C GLU A 478 39.97 12.11 0.36
N VAL A 479 39.34 10.94 0.13
CA VAL A 479 37.89 10.86 -0.11
C VAL A 479 37.10 11.45 1.05
N LYS A 480 37.46 11.12 2.31
CA LYS A 480 36.81 11.69 3.50
C LYS A 480 36.99 13.21 3.60
N ALA A 481 38.12 13.73 3.14
CA ALA A 481 38.35 15.17 3.10
C ALA A 481 37.38 15.87 2.15
N TYR A 482 37.04 15.26 1.00
CA TYR A 482 36.02 15.79 0.08
C TYR A 482 34.60 15.71 0.67
N THR A 483 34.26 14.66 1.42
CA THR A 483 32.90 14.49 1.96
C THR A 483 32.61 15.33 3.21
N ASN A 484 33.63 15.65 4.01
CA ASN A 484 33.45 16.34 5.30
C ASN A 484 33.41 17.88 5.17
N GLN A 485 33.69 18.44 4.00
CA GLN A 485 33.80 19.89 3.82
C GLN A 485 32.46 20.47 3.33
N LYS A 486 31.66 21.00 4.27
CA LYS A 486 30.46 21.81 4.00
C LYS A 486 30.85 23.22 3.51
N ILE A 487 31.53 23.33 2.38
CA ILE A 487 31.92 24.62 1.78
C ILE A 487 31.40 24.66 0.35
N ASP A 488 30.57 25.64 0.03
CA ASP A 488 29.86 25.80 -1.26
C ASP A 488 30.78 25.93 -2.50
N ASN A 489 32.11 26.01 -2.30
CA ASN A 489 33.11 26.27 -3.34
C ASN A 489 34.03 25.07 -3.65
N ILE A 490 33.68 23.86 -3.21
CA ILE A 490 34.45 22.63 -3.49
C ILE A 490 33.68 21.75 -4.47
N LEU A 491 34.40 21.19 -5.46
CA LEU A 491 33.84 20.23 -6.42
C LEU A 491 33.17 19.06 -5.70
N LYS A 492 31.92 18.77 -6.07
CA LYS A 492 31.16 17.66 -5.48
C LYS A 492 31.79 16.33 -5.85
N ILE A 493 31.86 15.41 -4.88
CA ILE A 493 32.29 14.03 -5.11
C ILE A 493 31.06 13.14 -5.31
N TYR A 494 31.00 12.45 -6.44
CA TYR A 494 29.89 11.56 -6.79
C TYR A 494 30.15 10.10 -6.39
N GLY A 495 31.41 9.73 -6.25
CA GLY A 495 31.74 8.35 -5.97
C GLY A 495 33.19 8.01 -6.18
N ILE A 496 33.44 6.71 -6.19
CA ILE A 496 34.76 6.11 -6.41
C ILE A 496 34.68 4.98 -7.42
N SER A 497 35.77 4.78 -8.13
CA SER A 497 35.95 3.70 -9.11
C SER A 497 37.34 3.10 -8.97
N GLN A 498 37.63 2.07 -9.75
CA GLN A 498 38.96 1.48 -9.86
C GLN A 498 39.27 1.13 -11.30
N ASN A 499 40.46 1.52 -11.77
CA ASN A 499 40.93 1.14 -13.08
C ASN A 499 41.20 -0.39 -13.10
N PRO A 500 40.56 -1.17 -13.98
CA PRO A 500 40.73 -2.62 -14.00
C PRO A 500 42.16 -3.05 -14.39
N ASN A 501 42.88 -2.21 -15.16
CA ASN A 501 44.23 -2.49 -15.66
C ASN A 501 45.32 -2.09 -14.66
N THR A 502 45.25 -0.85 -14.14
CA THR A 502 46.29 -0.33 -13.22
C THR A 502 45.99 -0.66 -11.76
N LYS A 503 44.76 -1.09 -11.44
CA LYS A 503 44.24 -1.32 -10.09
C LYS A 503 44.24 -0.08 -9.18
N GLU A 504 44.53 1.09 -9.75
CA GLU A 504 44.47 2.37 -9.06
C GLU A 504 43.02 2.78 -8.81
N TYR A 505 42.77 3.32 -7.62
CA TYR A 505 41.49 3.90 -7.25
C TYR A 505 41.33 5.31 -7.82
N ILE A 506 40.10 5.62 -8.17
CA ILE A 506 39.71 6.83 -8.88
C ILE A 506 38.63 7.52 -8.06
N MET A 507 38.79 8.83 -7.82
CA MET A 507 37.70 9.66 -7.33
C MET A 507 36.93 10.24 -8.50
N VAL A 508 35.60 10.19 -8.42
CA VAL A 508 34.71 10.72 -9.44
C VAL A 508 34.11 12.02 -8.93
N LEU A 509 34.50 13.12 -9.57
CA LEU A 509 34.21 14.48 -9.15
C LEU A 509 33.35 15.20 -10.20
N GLU A 510 32.65 16.23 -9.76
CA GLU A 510 32.03 17.24 -10.62
C GLU A 510 33.07 17.83 -11.58
N TYR A 511 32.68 17.96 -12.85
CA TYR A 511 33.53 18.59 -13.86
C TYR A 511 33.29 20.10 -13.83
N ALA A 512 34.30 20.88 -13.42
CA ALA A 512 34.26 22.34 -13.58
C ALA A 512 34.40 22.68 -15.06
N GLU A 513 33.35 23.28 -15.65
CA GLU A 513 33.48 23.97 -16.92
C GLU A 513 34.05 25.36 -16.64
N ASP A 514 35.13 25.72 -17.34
CA ASP A 514 35.76 27.04 -17.26
C ASP A 514 34.81 28.11 -17.82
N ASP A 515 33.81 28.51 -17.04
CA ASP A 515 33.16 29.82 -17.18
C ASP A 515 33.82 30.77 -16.16
N SER A 516 35.10 31.05 -16.38
CA SER A 516 35.78 32.17 -15.73
C SER A 516 35.60 33.43 -16.57
N PRO A 517 35.32 34.57 -15.92
CA PRO A 517 36.17 35.75 -16.05
C PRO A 517 37.16 35.85 -14.88
#